data_AF-P73936-F1
#
_entry.id   AF-P73936-F1
#
_cell.length_a   1.000
_cell.length_b   1.000
_cell.length_c   1.000
_cell.angle_alpha   90.00
_cell.angle_beta   90.00
_cell.angle_gamma   90.00
#
_symmetry.space_group_name_H-M   'P 1'
#
loop_
_entity.id
_entity.type
_entity.pdbx_description
1 polymer ?
#
loop_
_entity_poly.entity_id
_entity_poly.type
_entity_poly.pdbx_seq_one_letter_code
_entity_poly.pdbx_strand_id
1 'polypeptide(L)'
;MILVLPWLIGAGATATFVWGFNKIKNAWDEEDKKKEEEKRKKREARNTEAKAIWDAVERYGEMLVFEKERISQEWNQVSKNILSEDRKNTKNLEEDIEHIEKYIEQSKTIYSVWETVDSQSRLIEDHYYDTRICKEMKEENNEKRNKMKKWEESSNYINSHIIFLYDTLDLKKECKEQQKLIESGMDSIDKMDGVDFEKVLLTHFTRMGYRGSLTQQTQDFGADLILMKDRKKYVIQAKRSASAVSVKAIQEILGAKGYYDADIAIVVTNNSYTENAKELAYRNKVELWDRDKLIEFILESRKI
;
A
#
# COMPACT_ATOMS: atom_id res chain seq x y z
N MET A 1 4.88 -33.28 67.95
CA MET A 1 5.75 -33.65 69.08
C MET A 1 4.90 -33.71 70.33
N ILE A 2 4.47 -34.91 70.74
CA ILE A 2 3.92 -35.16 72.08
C ILE A 2 4.56 -36.48 72.54
N LEU A 3 5.32 -36.40 73.63
CA LEU A 3 6.15 -37.44 74.22
C LEU A 3 5.50 -37.92 75.55
N VAL A 4 5.46 -39.25 75.75
CA VAL A 4 5.39 -40.04 77.01
C VAL A 4 4.15 -39.81 77.93
N LEU A 5 3.29 -40.80 78.23
CA LEU A 5 3.49 -41.92 79.17
C LEU A 5 2.39 -43.00 79.00
N PRO A 6 2.72 -44.27 78.76
CA PRO A 6 1.85 -45.39 79.13
C PRO A 6 2.44 -46.06 80.37
N TRP A 7 1.69 -46.13 81.47
CA TRP A 7 1.76 -47.14 82.56
C TRP A 7 1.02 -46.58 83.79
N LEU A 8 -0.32 -46.49 83.74
CA LEU A 8 -1.20 -46.38 84.93
C LEU A 8 -2.72 -46.46 84.64
N ILE A 9 -3.13 -47.11 83.55
CA ILE A 9 -4.56 -47.12 83.16
C ILE A 9 -4.98 -48.57 82.91
N GLY A 10 -5.89 -49.10 83.75
CA GLY A 10 -6.46 -50.43 83.59
C GLY A 10 -7.10 -50.62 82.21
N ALA A 11 -7.16 -51.87 81.73
CA ALA A 11 -7.54 -52.24 80.35
C ALA A 11 -8.88 -51.64 79.84
N GLY A 12 -9.77 -51.19 80.72
CA GLY A 12 -11.01 -50.50 80.36
C GLY A 12 -10.85 -49.02 79.96
N ALA A 13 -9.83 -48.32 80.48
CA ALA A 13 -9.63 -46.90 80.23
C ALA A 13 -8.66 -46.61 79.05
N THR A 14 -7.87 -47.60 78.61
CA THR A 14 -7.15 -47.55 77.33
C THR A 14 -8.09 -47.67 76.13
N ALA A 15 -9.15 -48.49 76.23
CA ALA A 15 -10.14 -48.66 75.17
C ALA A 15 -10.99 -47.39 74.95
N THR A 16 -11.40 -46.71 76.01
CA THR A 16 -12.17 -45.45 75.93
C THR A 16 -11.31 -44.28 75.42
N PHE A 17 -10.03 -44.24 75.78
CA PHE A 17 -9.11 -43.21 75.28
C PHE A 17 -8.79 -43.39 73.79
N VAL A 18 -8.56 -44.64 73.34
CA VAL A 18 -8.38 -44.97 71.92
C VAL A 18 -9.66 -44.70 71.12
N TRP A 19 -10.83 -45.02 71.67
CA TRP A 19 -12.12 -44.72 71.05
C TRP A 19 -12.37 -43.21 70.92
N GLY A 20 -12.07 -42.43 71.97
CA GLY A 20 -12.15 -40.97 71.95
C GLY A 20 -11.19 -40.32 70.95
N PHE A 21 -9.95 -40.81 70.86
CA PHE A 21 -8.95 -40.32 69.90
C PHE A 21 -9.34 -40.65 68.45
N ASN A 22 -9.82 -41.86 68.17
CA ASN A 22 -10.34 -42.23 66.84
C ASN A 22 -11.56 -41.40 66.46
N LYS A 23 -12.44 -41.07 67.41
CA LYS A 23 -13.61 -40.22 67.16
C LYS A 23 -13.22 -38.79 66.77
N ILE A 24 -12.20 -38.22 67.43
CA ILE A 24 -11.68 -36.88 67.10
C ILE A 24 -10.96 -36.90 65.75
N LYS A 25 -10.12 -37.91 65.48
CA LYS A 25 -9.43 -38.06 64.19
C LYS A 25 -10.43 -38.18 63.03
N ASN A 26 -11.46 -39.02 63.18
CA ASN A 26 -12.50 -39.17 62.16
C ASN A 26 -13.28 -37.87 61.94
N ALA A 27 -13.55 -37.09 62.98
CA ALA A 27 -14.21 -35.79 62.86
C ALA A 27 -13.34 -34.76 62.11
N TRP A 28 -12.02 -34.75 62.35
CA TRP A 28 -11.07 -33.92 61.60
C TRP A 28 -10.98 -34.35 60.13
N ASP A 29 -10.88 -35.66 59.86
CA ASP A 29 -10.85 -36.20 58.50
C ASP A 29 -12.16 -35.91 57.74
N GLU A 30 -13.31 -35.90 58.42
CA GLU A 30 -14.60 -35.49 57.83
C GLU A 30 -14.67 -33.98 57.54
N GLU A 31 -14.09 -33.14 58.41
CA GLU A 31 -14.04 -31.69 58.22
C GLU A 31 -13.12 -31.31 57.05
N ASP A 32 -11.97 -31.97 56.93
CA ASP A 32 -11.04 -31.78 55.81
C ASP A 32 -11.65 -32.24 54.49
N LYS A 33 -12.35 -33.40 54.47
CA LYS A 33 -13.12 -33.84 53.29
C LYS A 33 -14.19 -32.84 52.88
N LYS A 34 -14.91 -32.23 53.84
CA LYS A 34 -15.92 -31.18 53.54
C LYS A 34 -15.27 -29.94 52.94
N LYS A 35 -14.12 -29.50 53.48
CA LYS A 35 -13.35 -28.36 52.93
C LYS A 35 -12.83 -28.65 51.53
N GLU A 36 -12.36 -29.86 51.26
CA GLU A 36 -11.96 -30.30 49.92
C GLU A 36 -13.13 -30.35 48.95
N GLU A 37 -14.28 -30.88 49.37
CA GLU A 37 -15.49 -30.94 48.56
C GLU A 37 -16.04 -29.54 48.24
N GLU A 38 -16.01 -28.61 49.19
CA GLU A 38 -16.42 -27.21 48.95
C GLU A 38 -15.46 -26.52 47.96
N LYS A 39 -14.15 -26.74 48.10
CA LYS A 39 -13.15 -26.28 47.12
C LYS A 39 -13.39 -26.88 45.73
N ARG A 40 -13.75 -28.18 45.65
CA ARG A 40 -14.08 -28.86 44.40
C ARG A 40 -15.31 -28.22 43.73
N LYS A 41 -16.39 -28.01 44.48
CA LYS A 41 -17.61 -27.34 43.99
C LYS A 41 -17.35 -25.91 43.50
N LYS A 42 -16.53 -25.13 44.22
CA LYS A 42 -16.12 -23.77 43.78
C LYS A 42 -15.33 -23.81 42.46
N ARG A 43 -14.42 -24.78 42.30
CA ARG A 43 -13.67 -24.98 41.04
C ARG A 43 -14.59 -25.42 39.89
N GLU A 44 -15.55 -26.29 40.15
CA GLU A 44 -16.54 -26.74 39.16
C GLU A 44 -17.47 -25.61 38.70
N ALA A 45 -17.94 -24.77 39.63
CA ALA A 45 -18.75 -23.59 39.30
C ALA A 45 -17.97 -22.60 38.43
N ARG A 46 -16.71 -22.32 38.81
CA ARG A 46 -15.83 -21.42 38.05
C ARG A 46 -15.46 -21.97 36.66
N ASN A 47 -15.29 -23.30 36.52
CA ASN A 47 -15.14 -23.96 35.23
C ASN A 47 -16.41 -23.78 34.36
N THR A 48 -17.60 -23.91 34.96
CA THR A 48 -18.88 -23.77 34.25
C THR A 48 -19.09 -22.35 33.76
N GLU A 49 -18.76 -21.36 34.58
CA GLU A 49 -18.80 -19.93 34.22
C GLU A 49 -17.82 -19.61 33.09
N ALA A 50 -16.57 -20.05 33.20
CA ALA A 50 -15.56 -19.88 32.14
C ALA A 50 -16.03 -20.46 30.81
N LYS A 51 -16.66 -21.65 30.83
CA LYS A 51 -17.22 -22.28 29.63
C LYS A 51 -18.40 -21.49 29.03
N ALA A 52 -19.31 -20.96 29.85
CA ALA A 52 -20.43 -20.18 29.33
C ALA A 52 -19.97 -18.87 28.65
N ILE A 53 -18.97 -18.20 29.23
CA ILE A 53 -18.35 -17.00 28.64
C ILE A 53 -17.62 -17.37 27.34
N TRP A 54 -16.90 -18.49 27.33
CA TRP A 54 -16.24 -19.01 26.15
C TRP A 54 -17.20 -19.28 24.99
N ASP A 55 -18.26 -20.05 25.24
CA ASP A 55 -19.26 -20.41 24.22
C ASP A 55 -19.93 -19.14 23.64
N ALA A 56 -20.01 -18.04 24.39
CA ALA A 56 -20.47 -16.76 23.87
C ALA A 56 -19.45 -16.12 22.91
N VAL A 57 -18.17 -16.13 23.25
CA VAL A 57 -17.08 -15.59 22.42
C VAL A 57 -16.88 -16.44 21.14
N GLU A 58 -16.96 -17.77 21.26
CA GLU A 58 -16.91 -18.73 20.16
C GLU A 58 -17.93 -18.45 19.06
N ARG A 59 -19.20 -18.22 19.43
CA ARG A 59 -20.27 -17.93 18.47
C ARG A 59 -20.00 -16.68 17.62
N TYR A 60 -19.31 -15.69 18.19
CA TYR A 60 -18.85 -14.53 17.42
C TYR A 60 -17.65 -14.87 16.54
N GLY A 61 -16.76 -15.77 16.99
CA GLY A 61 -15.65 -16.31 16.21
C GLY A 61 -16.11 -17.12 14.99
N GLU A 62 -17.14 -17.95 15.12
CA GLU A 62 -17.68 -18.77 14.02
C GLU A 62 -18.22 -17.93 12.86
N MET A 63 -18.90 -16.81 13.14
CA MET A 63 -19.34 -15.85 12.12
C MET A 63 -18.16 -15.27 11.31
N LEU A 64 -17.03 -15.00 11.97
CA LEU A 64 -15.83 -14.49 11.31
C LEU A 64 -15.16 -15.54 10.42
N VAL A 65 -15.22 -16.82 10.81
CA VAL A 65 -14.70 -17.94 10.00
C VAL A 65 -15.46 -18.03 8.69
N PHE A 66 -16.80 -17.98 8.73
CA PHE A 66 -17.63 -18.04 7.53
C PHE A 66 -17.33 -16.89 6.57
N GLU A 67 -17.25 -15.67 7.07
CA GLU A 67 -16.99 -14.49 6.25
C GLU A 67 -15.58 -14.49 5.64
N LYS A 68 -14.58 -14.97 6.39
CA LYS A 68 -13.22 -15.19 5.90
C LYS A 68 -13.18 -16.19 4.74
N GLU A 69 -13.96 -17.27 4.83
CA GLU A 69 -13.99 -18.34 3.85
C GLU A 69 -14.65 -17.87 2.54
N ARG A 70 -15.75 -17.10 2.66
CA ARG A 70 -16.39 -16.40 1.53
C ARG A 70 -15.41 -15.50 0.79
N ILE A 71 -14.72 -14.64 1.53
CA ILE A 71 -13.74 -13.67 0.99
C ILE A 71 -12.54 -14.37 0.34
N SER A 72 -12.05 -15.46 0.94
CA SER A 72 -10.93 -16.24 0.37
C SER A 72 -11.31 -16.91 -0.96
N GLN A 73 -12.57 -17.33 -1.13
CA GLN A 73 -13.06 -17.87 -2.40
C GLN A 73 -13.12 -16.78 -3.49
N GLU A 74 -13.61 -15.60 -3.15
CA GLU A 74 -13.62 -14.44 -4.07
C GLU A 74 -12.20 -14.10 -4.54
N TRP A 75 -11.22 -14.09 -3.62
CA TRP A 75 -9.81 -13.88 -3.96
C TRP A 75 -9.23 -14.93 -4.90
N ASN A 76 -9.52 -16.22 -4.65
CA ASN A 76 -9.02 -17.29 -5.51
C ASN A 76 -9.56 -17.18 -6.95
N GLN A 77 -10.73 -16.58 -7.13
CA GLN A 77 -11.28 -16.31 -8.45
C GLN A 77 -10.60 -15.12 -9.12
N VAL A 78 -10.45 -14.01 -8.40
CA VAL A 78 -9.82 -12.77 -8.89
C VAL A 78 -8.34 -12.99 -9.23
N SER A 79 -7.59 -13.65 -8.35
CA SER A 79 -6.15 -13.94 -8.55
C SER A 79 -5.87 -14.81 -9.77
N LYS A 80 -6.72 -15.80 -10.07
CA LYS A 80 -6.59 -16.63 -11.27
C LYS A 80 -6.76 -15.80 -12.55
N ASN A 81 -7.73 -14.88 -12.56
CA ASN A 81 -7.95 -14.00 -13.70
C ASN A 81 -6.71 -13.11 -13.93
N ILE A 82 -6.25 -12.44 -12.86
CA ILE A 82 -5.08 -11.53 -12.86
C ILE A 82 -3.79 -12.23 -13.35
N LEU A 83 -3.55 -13.47 -12.93
CA LEU A 83 -2.33 -14.22 -13.23
C LEU A 83 -2.38 -14.91 -14.61
N SER A 84 -3.55 -15.00 -15.24
CA SER A 84 -3.74 -15.72 -16.51
C SER A 84 -3.70 -14.85 -17.77
N GLU A 85 -3.82 -13.51 -17.64
CA GLU A 85 -3.90 -12.62 -18.81
C GLU A 85 -2.55 -12.03 -19.25
N ASP A 86 -2.26 -12.13 -20.55
CA ASP A 86 -1.23 -11.35 -21.26
C ASP A 86 -1.74 -9.90 -21.41
N ARG A 87 -1.49 -9.06 -20.40
CA ARG A 87 -2.19 -7.78 -20.19
C ARG A 87 -1.84 -6.70 -21.21
N LYS A 88 -2.57 -6.69 -22.33
CA LYS A 88 -2.52 -5.65 -23.38
C LYS A 88 -3.51 -4.50 -23.18
N ASN A 89 -4.55 -4.62 -22.32
CA ASN A 89 -5.60 -3.61 -22.15
C ASN A 89 -5.62 -2.96 -20.75
N THR A 90 -5.67 -1.63 -20.68
CA THR A 90 -5.73 -0.83 -19.46
C THR A 90 -7.07 -1.00 -18.72
N LYS A 91 -8.19 -1.18 -19.44
CA LYS A 91 -9.53 -1.25 -18.85
C LYS A 91 -9.72 -2.46 -17.93
N ASN A 92 -9.23 -3.63 -18.35
CA ASN A 92 -9.29 -4.86 -17.54
C ASN A 92 -8.52 -4.71 -16.22
N LEU A 93 -7.40 -3.98 -16.25
CA LEU A 93 -6.56 -3.79 -15.08
C LEU A 93 -7.18 -2.83 -14.05
N GLU A 94 -7.95 -1.83 -14.50
CA GLU A 94 -8.72 -0.95 -13.60
C GLU A 94 -9.86 -1.71 -12.90
N GLU A 95 -10.59 -2.56 -13.64
CA GLU A 95 -11.67 -3.40 -13.08
C GLU A 95 -11.12 -4.46 -12.09
N ASP A 96 -9.96 -5.06 -12.39
CA ASP A 96 -9.29 -5.98 -11.47
C ASP A 96 -8.89 -5.28 -10.17
N ILE A 97 -8.31 -4.07 -10.26
CA ILE A 97 -7.90 -3.29 -9.09
C ILE A 97 -9.09 -2.99 -8.18
N GLU A 98 -10.21 -2.54 -8.74
CA GLU A 98 -11.43 -2.23 -7.97
C GLU A 98 -11.94 -3.45 -7.18
N HIS A 99 -11.90 -4.64 -7.80
CA HIS A 99 -12.26 -5.89 -7.11
C HIS A 99 -11.30 -6.22 -5.96
N ILE A 100 -10.00 -6.00 -6.11
CA ILE A 100 -9.03 -6.27 -5.05
C ILE A 100 -9.16 -5.25 -3.92
N GLU A 101 -9.40 -3.97 -4.21
CA GLU A 101 -9.65 -2.94 -3.20
C GLU A 101 -10.85 -3.32 -2.32
N LYS A 102 -11.94 -3.80 -2.93
CA LYS A 102 -13.10 -4.30 -2.22
C LYS A 102 -12.76 -5.47 -1.29
N TYR A 103 -11.95 -6.42 -1.77
CA TYR A 103 -11.47 -7.54 -0.95
C TYR A 103 -10.67 -7.07 0.27
N ILE A 104 -9.78 -6.09 0.08
CA ILE A 104 -8.96 -5.54 1.16
C ILE A 104 -9.84 -4.85 2.22
N GLU A 105 -10.83 -4.08 1.81
CA GLU A 105 -11.68 -3.36 2.74
C GLU A 105 -12.51 -4.32 3.61
N GLN A 106 -13.04 -5.37 2.99
CA GLN A 106 -13.71 -6.45 3.72
C GLN A 106 -12.73 -7.17 4.67
N SER A 107 -11.50 -7.40 4.22
CA SER A 107 -10.44 -8.01 5.01
C SER A 107 -10.08 -7.17 6.26
N LYS A 108 -9.87 -5.85 6.12
CA LYS A 108 -9.60 -4.96 7.26
C LYS A 108 -10.70 -5.02 8.32
N THR A 109 -11.96 -5.05 7.87
CA THR A 109 -13.12 -5.16 8.75
C THR A 109 -13.04 -6.43 9.59
N ILE A 110 -12.77 -7.58 8.97
CA ILE A 110 -12.62 -8.86 9.68
C ILE A 110 -11.46 -8.85 10.66
N TYR A 111 -10.32 -8.27 10.27
CA TYR A 111 -9.15 -8.19 11.15
C TYR A 111 -9.45 -7.40 12.43
N SER A 112 -10.10 -6.23 12.30
CA SER A 112 -10.45 -5.39 13.46
C SER A 112 -11.42 -6.07 14.43
N VAL A 113 -12.41 -6.81 13.91
CA VAL A 113 -13.33 -7.59 14.75
C VAL A 113 -12.59 -8.74 15.42
N TRP A 114 -11.70 -9.42 14.69
CA TRP A 114 -10.87 -10.48 15.25
C TRP A 114 -9.94 -9.98 16.36
N GLU A 115 -9.27 -8.84 16.20
CA GLU A 115 -8.44 -8.25 17.27
C GLU A 115 -9.26 -8.00 18.54
N THR A 116 -10.50 -7.53 18.38
CA THR A 116 -11.40 -7.31 19.50
C THR A 116 -11.73 -8.63 20.22
N VAL A 117 -12.09 -9.67 19.47
CA VAL A 117 -12.37 -11.02 20.01
C VAL A 117 -11.11 -11.60 20.67
N ASP A 118 -9.96 -11.47 20.04
CA ASP A 118 -8.68 -11.97 20.51
C ASP A 118 -8.26 -11.30 21.83
N SER A 119 -8.50 -10.00 21.95
CA SER A 119 -8.28 -9.22 23.17
C SER A 119 -9.16 -9.70 24.33
N GLN A 120 -10.46 -9.91 24.08
CA GLN A 120 -11.38 -10.45 25.09
C GLN A 120 -10.98 -11.87 25.51
N SER A 121 -10.58 -12.71 24.56
CA SER A 121 -10.07 -14.06 24.84
C SER A 121 -8.83 -14.02 25.74
N ARG A 122 -7.89 -13.09 25.54
CA ARG A 122 -6.72 -12.93 26.44
C ARG A 122 -7.14 -12.55 27.86
N LEU A 123 -8.12 -11.65 28.02
CA LEU A 123 -8.62 -11.27 29.34
C LEU A 123 -9.27 -12.45 30.08
N ILE A 124 -10.02 -13.29 29.36
CA ILE A 124 -10.61 -14.52 29.90
C ILE A 124 -9.50 -15.51 30.29
N GLU A 125 -8.51 -15.71 29.41
CA GLU A 125 -7.36 -16.58 29.68
C GLU A 125 -6.60 -16.17 30.94
N ASP A 126 -6.38 -14.87 31.14
CA ASP A 126 -5.72 -14.33 32.35
C ASP A 126 -6.59 -14.51 33.60
N HIS A 127 -7.90 -14.29 33.49
CA HIS A 127 -8.82 -14.39 34.63
C HIS A 127 -9.06 -15.84 35.10
N TYR A 128 -9.01 -16.80 34.17
CA TYR A 128 -9.32 -18.21 34.41
C TYR A 128 -8.11 -19.15 34.24
N TYR A 129 -6.88 -18.62 34.29
CA TYR A 129 -5.63 -19.33 33.97
C TYR A 129 -5.40 -20.66 34.71
N ASP A 130 -5.94 -20.80 35.92
CA ASP A 130 -5.80 -21.96 36.79
C ASP A 130 -6.86 -23.05 36.54
N THR A 131 -7.84 -22.79 35.68
CA THR A 131 -8.88 -23.74 35.30
C THR A 131 -8.39 -24.72 34.22
N ARG A 132 -8.89 -25.96 34.24
CA ARG A 132 -8.58 -26.96 33.19
C ARG A 132 -9.08 -26.50 31.82
N ILE A 133 -10.29 -25.95 31.80
CA ILE A 133 -10.97 -25.47 30.59
C ILE A 133 -10.17 -24.35 29.93
N CYS A 134 -9.61 -23.41 30.70
CA CYS A 134 -8.75 -22.36 30.15
C CYS A 134 -7.49 -22.90 29.46
N LYS A 135 -6.89 -23.99 29.95
CA LYS A 135 -5.72 -24.61 29.30
C LYS A 135 -6.07 -25.22 27.94
N GLU A 136 -7.18 -25.95 27.89
CA GLU A 136 -7.71 -26.53 26.64
C GLU A 136 -8.04 -25.42 25.62
N MET A 137 -8.72 -24.36 26.07
CA MET A 137 -9.05 -23.19 25.23
C MET A 137 -7.81 -22.46 24.69
N LYS A 138 -6.75 -22.34 25.49
CA LYS A 138 -5.54 -21.63 25.11
C LYS A 138 -4.81 -22.31 23.95
N GLU A 139 -4.82 -23.64 23.92
CA GLU A 139 -4.27 -24.41 22.79
C GLU A 139 -5.06 -24.15 21.51
N GLU A 140 -6.40 -24.17 21.59
CA GLU A 140 -7.29 -23.89 20.47
C GLU A 140 -7.15 -22.45 19.95
N ASN A 141 -7.07 -21.48 20.86
CA ASN A 141 -6.83 -20.06 20.52
C ASN A 141 -5.48 -19.85 19.85
N ASN A 142 -4.43 -20.54 20.29
CA ASN A 142 -3.13 -20.47 19.64
C ASN A 142 -3.20 -20.95 18.19
N GLU A 143 -3.98 -22.00 17.89
CA GLU A 143 -4.20 -22.44 16.52
C GLU A 143 -4.93 -21.36 15.68
N LYS A 144 -5.98 -20.76 16.23
CA LYS A 144 -6.73 -19.66 15.59
C LYS A 144 -5.83 -18.44 15.31
N ARG A 145 -5.01 -18.02 16.27
CA ARG A 145 -4.00 -16.95 16.12
C ARG A 145 -3.01 -17.27 15.00
N ASN A 146 -2.51 -18.49 14.93
CA ASN A 146 -1.58 -18.91 13.88
C ASN A 146 -2.23 -18.86 12.49
N LYS A 147 -3.49 -19.28 12.36
CA LYS A 147 -4.26 -19.17 11.11
C LYS A 147 -4.51 -17.70 10.72
N MET A 148 -4.66 -16.81 11.70
CA MET A 148 -4.85 -15.38 11.43
C MET A 148 -3.56 -14.68 10.99
N LYS A 149 -2.43 -14.98 11.64
CA LYS A 149 -1.10 -14.48 11.22
C LYS A 149 -0.77 -14.84 9.77
N LYS A 150 -1.00 -16.10 9.37
CA LYS A 150 -0.81 -16.53 7.97
C LYS A 150 -1.71 -15.76 6.99
N TRP A 151 -2.91 -15.41 7.43
CA TRP A 151 -3.86 -14.66 6.61
C TRP A 151 -3.41 -13.18 6.49
N GLU A 152 -2.95 -12.57 7.57
CA GLU A 152 -2.35 -11.22 7.57
C GLU A 152 -1.13 -11.14 6.63
N GLU A 153 -0.22 -12.12 6.69
CA GLU A 153 0.91 -12.24 5.76
C GLU A 153 0.45 -12.31 4.29
N SER A 154 -0.61 -13.07 4.02
CA SER A 154 -1.20 -13.19 2.68
C SER A 154 -1.83 -11.87 2.22
N SER A 155 -2.57 -11.19 3.09
CA SER A 155 -3.17 -9.87 2.79
C SER A 155 -2.09 -8.82 2.52
N ASN A 156 -0.98 -8.82 3.27
CA ASN A 156 0.14 -7.92 3.04
C ASN A 156 0.81 -8.16 1.68
N TYR A 157 0.99 -9.42 1.29
CA TYR A 157 1.49 -9.78 -0.05
C TYR A 157 0.55 -9.29 -1.16
N ILE A 158 -0.76 -9.35 -0.96
CA ILE A 158 -1.75 -8.83 -1.91
C ILE A 158 -1.65 -7.31 -2.03
N ASN A 159 -1.57 -6.60 -0.90
CA ASN A 159 -1.40 -5.15 -0.87
C ASN A 159 -0.16 -4.70 -1.66
N SER A 160 0.97 -5.40 -1.50
CA SER A 160 2.18 -5.05 -2.26
C SER A 160 2.03 -5.29 -3.76
N HIS A 161 1.26 -6.31 -4.17
CA HIS A 161 0.98 -6.56 -5.59
C HIS A 161 0.13 -5.45 -6.21
N ILE A 162 -0.84 -4.90 -5.48
CA ILE A 162 -1.69 -3.80 -5.98
C ILE A 162 -0.88 -2.53 -6.20
N ILE A 163 -0.02 -2.17 -5.25
CA ILE A 163 0.88 -1.02 -5.41
C ILE A 163 1.67 -1.16 -6.71
N PHE A 164 2.21 -2.35 -6.96
CA PHE A 164 2.91 -2.65 -8.21
C PHE A 164 2.00 -2.55 -9.46
N LEU A 165 0.73 -2.96 -9.38
CA LEU A 165 -0.23 -2.81 -10.49
C LEU A 165 -0.57 -1.35 -10.77
N TYR A 166 -0.72 -0.50 -9.75
CA TYR A 166 -0.90 0.95 -9.92
C TYR A 166 0.31 1.59 -10.57
N ASP A 167 1.52 1.31 -10.08
CA ASP A 167 2.76 1.82 -10.68
C ASP A 167 2.85 1.40 -12.16
N THR A 168 2.48 0.15 -12.47
CA THR A 168 2.45 -0.35 -13.84
C THR A 168 1.40 0.37 -14.72
N LEU A 169 0.23 0.69 -14.16
CA LEU A 169 -0.80 1.45 -14.87
C LEU A 169 -0.35 2.87 -15.18
N ASP A 170 0.24 3.54 -14.20
CA ASP A 170 0.73 4.91 -14.35
C ASP A 170 1.85 4.96 -15.40
N LEU A 171 2.81 4.04 -15.33
CA LEU A 171 3.85 3.89 -16.35
C LEU A 171 3.27 3.62 -17.74
N LYS A 172 2.23 2.78 -17.86
CA LYS A 172 1.57 2.53 -19.16
C LYS A 172 0.87 3.77 -19.69
N LYS A 173 0.22 4.56 -18.82
CA LYS A 173 -0.45 5.81 -19.18
C LYS A 173 0.58 6.84 -19.67
N GLU A 174 1.68 7.01 -18.95
CA GLU A 174 2.79 7.87 -19.34
C GLU A 174 3.42 7.44 -20.67
N CYS A 175 3.72 6.15 -20.85
CA CYS A 175 4.26 5.62 -22.10
C CYS A 175 3.32 5.90 -23.28
N LYS A 176 2.01 5.72 -23.09
CA LYS A 176 1.01 5.96 -24.14
C LYS A 176 0.92 7.44 -24.51
N GLU A 177 0.99 8.33 -23.54
CA GLU A 177 0.99 9.77 -23.80
C GLU A 177 2.28 10.19 -24.53
N GLN A 178 3.44 9.71 -24.09
CA GLN A 178 4.70 9.94 -24.81
C GLN A 178 4.64 9.41 -26.24
N GLN A 179 4.10 8.21 -26.46
CA GLN A 179 3.95 7.64 -27.79
C GLN A 179 3.06 8.51 -28.68
N LYS A 180 1.93 9.01 -28.16
CA LYS A 180 1.04 9.93 -28.88
C LYS A 180 1.74 11.24 -29.26
N LEU A 181 2.56 11.79 -28.36
CA LEU A 181 3.38 12.97 -28.66
C LEU A 181 4.39 12.67 -29.77
N ILE A 182 5.08 11.52 -29.70
CA ILE A 182 6.03 11.07 -30.72
C ILE A 182 5.37 10.91 -32.08
N GLU A 183 4.17 10.32 -32.12
CA GLU A 183 3.40 10.05 -33.34
C GLU A 183 2.70 11.29 -33.92
N SER A 184 2.63 12.39 -33.17
CA SER A 184 1.93 13.60 -33.60
C SER A 184 2.49 14.16 -34.90
N GLY A 185 1.70 14.10 -35.97
CA GLY A 185 2.03 14.71 -37.26
C GLY A 185 1.86 16.24 -37.23
N MET A 186 2.31 16.92 -38.29
CA MET A 186 2.18 18.37 -38.41
C MET A 186 0.72 18.85 -38.32
N ASP A 187 -0.23 18.10 -38.86
CA ASP A 187 -1.67 18.41 -38.74
C ASP A 187 -2.17 18.45 -37.29
N SER A 188 -1.56 17.64 -36.42
CA SER A 188 -1.84 17.64 -34.98
C SER A 188 -1.17 18.84 -34.31
N ILE A 189 0.11 19.10 -34.65
CA ILE A 189 0.89 20.24 -34.16
C ILE A 189 0.20 21.58 -34.50
N ASP A 190 -0.39 21.69 -35.68
CA ASP A 190 -1.09 22.91 -36.10
C ASP A 190 -2.38 23.17 -35.31
N LYS A 191 -2.95 22.15 -34.66
CA LYS A 191 -4.23 22.21 -33.93
C LYS A 191 -4.07 22.20 -32.40
N MET A 192 -2.91 21.80 -31.89
CA MET A 192 -2.66 21.77 -30.44
C MET A 192 -2.40 23.17 -29.87
N ASP A 193 -2.53 23.28 -28.55
CA ASP A 193 -2.19 24.51 -27.85
C ASP A 193 -0.66 24.70 -27.73
N GLY A 194 -0.24 25.83 -27.16
CA GLY A 194 1.19 26.11 -27.00
C GLY A 194 1.88 25.16 -26.02
N VAL A 195 1.19 24.77 -24.94
CA VAL A 195 1.75 23.94 -23.87
C VAL A 195 1.98 22.51 -24.37
N ASP A 196 1.04 21.97 -25.14
CA ASP A 196 1.22 20.67 -25.77
C ASP A 196 2.32 20.69 -26.83
N PHE A 197 2.48 21.81 -27.56
CA PHE A 197 3.59 21.97 -28.49
C PHE A 197 4.96 21.94 -27.78
N GLU A 198 5.08 22.59 -26.62
CA GLU A 198 6.27 22.53 -25.78
C GLU A 198 6.58 21.09 -25.32
N LYS A 199 5.56 20.33 -24.89
CA LYS A 199 5.70 18.91 -24.51
C LYS A 199 6.16 18.04 -25.68
N VAL A 200 5.61 18.26 -26.88
CA VAL A 200 6.04 17.57 -28.11
C VAL A 200 7.52 17.83 -28.35
N LEU A 201 7.96 19.10 -28.29
CA LEU A 201 9.37 19.45 -28.47
C LEU A 201 10.25 18.77 -27.42
N LEU A 202 9.91 18.87 -26.13
CA LEU A 202 10.68 18.24 -25.06
C LEU A 202 10.83 16.72 -25.28
N THR A 203 9.74 16.06 -25.71
CA THR A 203 9.73 14.62 -26.00
C THR A 203 10.71 14.28 -27.12
N HIS A 204 10.67 15.00 -28.24
CA HIS A 204 11.57 14.77 -29.38
C HIS A 204 13.02 15.13 -29.05
N PHE A 205 13.28 16.22 -28.31
CA PHE A 205 14.63 16.57 -27.84
C PHE A 205 15.19 15.49 -26.92
N THR A 206 14.40 14.99 -25.98
CA THR A 206 14.83 13.93 -25.06
C THR A 206 15.23 12.66 -25.80
N ARG A 207 14.44 12.27 -26.82
CA ARG A 207 14.77 11.14 -27.71
C ARG A 207 16.07 11.35 -28.48
N MET A 208 16.38 12.59 -28.84
CA MET A 208 17.64 12.98 -29.49
C MET A 208 18.82 13.13 -28.51
N GLY A 209 18.67 12.67 -27.27
CA GLY A 209 19.74 12.64 -26.26
C GLY A 209 19.95 13.94 -25.49
N TYR A 210 19.03 14.90 -25.61
CA TYR A 210 19.04 16.09 -24.76
C TYR A 210 18.46 15.76 -23.38
N ARG A 211 18.92 16.45 -22.34
CA ARG A 211 18.35 16.37 -20.99
C ARG A 211 17.86 17.73 -20.56
N GLY A 212 16.64 17.85 -20.07
CA GLY A 212 16.10 19.15 -19.68
C GLY A 212 14.63 19.08 -19.30
N SER A 213 14.02 20.25 -19.16
CA SER A 213 12.62 20.39 -18.74
C SER A 213 11.95 21.59 -19.39
N LEU A 214 10.63 21.64 -19.30
CA LEU A 214 9.85 22.85 -19.53
C LEU A 214 10.17 23.89 -18.45
N THR A 215 10.04 25.17 -18.78
CA THR A 215 10.05 26.26 -17.80
C THR A 215 8.67 26.42 -17.15
N GLN A 216 8.60 27.21 -16.08
CA GLN A 216 7.32 27.54 -15.46
C GLN A 216 6.54 28.50 -16.36
N GLN A 217 5.21 28.31 -16.47
CA GLN A 217 4.34 29.18 -17.28
C GLN A 217 4.34 30.66 -16.84
N THR A 218 4.79 30.95 -15.62
CA THR A 218 4.97 32.31 -15.11
C THR A 218 6.45 32.55 -14.82
N GLN A 219 6.94 33.74 -15.20
CA GLN A 219 8.35 34.12 -15.02
C GLN A 219 9.33 33.21 -15.79
N ASP A 220 8.97 32.79 -17.01
CA ASP A 220 9.82 32.00 -17.90
C ASP A 220 11.05 32.77 -18.45
N PHE A 221 11.05 34.10 -18.28
CA PHE A 221 12.02 35.03 -18.84
C PHE A 221 12.18 34.92 -20.37
N GLY A 222 11.17 34.36 -21.06
CA GLY A 222 11.14 34.20 -22.52
C GLY A 222 11.85 32.96 -23.06
N ALA A 223 11.94 31.87 -22.29
CA ALA A 223 12.25 30.53 -22.82
C ALA A 223 11.24 29.50 -22.29
N ASP A 224 10.77 28.61 -23.15
CA ASP A 224 9.80 27.57 -22.80
C ASP A 224 10.50 26.24 -22.41
N LEU A 225 11.72 25.99 -22.92
CA LEU A 225 12.55 24.82 -22.54
C LEU A 225 13.98 25.22 -22.20
N ILE A 226 14.56 24.50 -21.24
CA ILE A 226 15.99 24.56 -20.90
C ILE A 226 16.56 23.15 -21.03
N LEU A 227 17.53 22.98 -21.94
CA LEU A 227 18.12 21.68 -22.26
C LEU A 227 19.64 21.69 -22.13
N MET A 228 20.20 20.51 -21.92
CA MET A 228 21.62 20.22 -21.86
C MET A 228 21.96 19.08 -22.82
N LYS A 229 22.97 19.29 -23.66
CA LYS A 229 23.55 18.24 -24.51
C LYS A 229 25.01 18.57 -24.82
N ASP A 230 25.89 17.58 -24.81
CA ASP A 230 27.31 17.74 -25.16
C ASP A 230 28.01 18.89 -24.41
N ARG A 231 27.69 19.02 -23.11
CA ARG A 231 28.18 20.09 -22.21
C ARG A 231 27.78 21.52 -22.61
N LYS A 232 26.78 21.67 -23.48
CA LYS A 232 26.18 22.96 -23.84
C LYS A 232 24.78 23.09 -23.27
N LYS A 233 24.46 24.30 -22.81
CA LYS A 233 23.13 24.69 -22.37
C LYS A 233 22.38 25.37 -23.52
N TYR A 234 21.16 24.92 -23.73
CA TYR A 234 20.26 25.40 -24.76
C TYR A 234 19.03 26.01 -24.09
N VAL A 235 18.63 27.18 -24.56
CA VAL A 235 17.30 27.75 -24.28
C VAL A 235 16.48 27.72 -25.55
N ILE A 236 15.21 27.32 -25.43
CA ILE A 236 14.30 27.20 -26.56
C ILE A 236 13.04 28.00 -26.29
N GLN A 237 12.66 28.86 -27.23
CA GLN A 237 11.32 29.43 -27.30
C GLN A 237 10.51 28.67 -28.35
N ALA A 238 9.42 28.04 -27.93
CA ALA A 238 8.43 27.38 -28.75
C ALA A 238 7.30 28.37 -29.12
N LYS A 239 7.06 28.57 -30.41
CA LYS A 239 5.93 29.36 -30.91
C LYS A 239 5.08 28.55 -31.87
N ARG A 240 4.03 27.92 -31.35
CA ARG A 240 2.91 27.45 -32.18
C ARG A 240 2.10 28.68 -32.60
N SER A 241 1.95 28.93 -33.90
CA SER A 241 1.33 30.15 -34.45
C SER A 241 0.59 29.90 -35.76
N ALA A 242 -0.51 30.62 -35.98
CA ALA A 242 -1.25 30.62 -37.25
C ALA A 242 -0.58 31.48 -38.33
N SER A 243 0.34 32.37 -37.94
CA SER A 243 1.04 33.30 -38.83
C SER A 243 2.55 33.30 -38.58
N ALA A 244 3.29 33.94 -39.48
CA ALA A 244 4.74 34.06 -39.38
C ALA A 244 5.18 34.71 -38.06
N VAL A 245 6.18 34.11 -37.42
CA VAL A 245 6.73 34.56 -36.14
C VAL A 245 7.47 35.89 -36.33
N SER A 246 7.14 36.85 -35.46
CA SER A 246 7.70 38.20 -35.50
C SER A 246 8.98 38.34 -34.68
N VAL A 247 9.61 39.51 -34.78
CA VAL A 247 10.83 39.90 -34.07
C VAL A 247 10.73 39.70 -32.55
N LYS A 248 9.53 39.79 -31.97
CA LYS A 248 9.30 39.67 -30.53
C LYS A 248 9.84 38.35 -29.96
N ALA A 249 9.63 37.23 -30.64
CA ALA A 249 10.11 35.93 -30.17
C ALA A 249 11.65 35.87 -30.09
N ILE A 250 12.34 36.58 -30.99
CA ILE A 250 13.80 36.67 -31.00
C ILE A 250 14.29 37.53 -29.83
N GLN A 251 13.59 38.62 -29.53
CA GLN A 251 13.91 39.47 -28.38
C GLN A 251 13.69 38.73 -27.05
N GLU A 252 12.60 37.99 -26.92
CA GLU A 252 12.27 37.15 -25.76
C GLU A 252 13.40 36.14 -25.48
N ILE A 253 13.78 35.32 -26.48
CA ILE A 253 14.81 34.29 -26.28
C ILE A 253 16.21 34.86 -26.03
N LEU A 254 16.51 36.07 -26.51
CA LEU A 254 17.79 36.72 -26.21
C LEU A 254 17.88 37.15 -24.74
N GLY A 255 16.78 37.64 -24.18
CA GLY A 255 16.66 37.88 -22.74
C GLY A 255 16.87 36.58 -21.95
N ALA A 256 16.18 35.52 -22.34
CA ALA A 256 16.32 34.21 -21.70
C ALA A 256 17.75 33.65 -21.80
N LYS A 257 18.41 33.78 -22.96
CA LYS A 257 19.78 33.32 -23.15
C LYS A 257 20.73 33.92 -22.12
N GLY A 258 20.63 35.24 -21.91
CA GLY A 258 21.43 35.93 -20.90
C GLY A 258 21.04 35.55 -19.49
N TYR A 259 19.74 35.48 -19.20
CA TYR A 259 19.22 35.14 -17.87
C TYR A 259 19.64 33.74 -17.41
N TYR A 260 19.51 32.74 -18.29
CA TYR A 260 19.84 31.35 -17.98
C TYR A 260 21.31 31.00 -18.23
N ASP A 261 22.14 31.94 -18.67
CA ASP A 261 23.54 31.73 -19.05
C ASP A 261 23.68 30.53 -20.00
N ALA A 262 22.98 30.62 -21.14
CA ALA A 262 22.90 29.56 -22.13
C ALA A 262 23.84 29.80 -23.30
N ASP A 263 24.47 28.73 -23.79
CA ASP A 263 25.39 28.77 -24.92
C ASP A 263 24.63 29.02 -26.23
N ILE A 264 23.48 28.35 -26.37
CA ILE A 264 22.71 28.30 -27.62
C ILE A 264 21.27 28.72 -27.34
N ALA A 265 20.74 29.56 -28.22
CA ALA A 265 19.35 29.99 -28.21
C ALA A 265 18.67 29.55 -29.50
N ILE A 266 17.51 28.92 -29.38
CA ILE A 266 16.72 28.41 -30.49
C ILE A 266 15.30 28.96 -30.38
N VAL A 267 14.74 29.44 -31.48
CA VAL A 267 13.30 29.64 -31.59
C VAL A 267 12.77 28.55 -32.51
N VAL A 268 11.74 27.83 -32.08
CA VAL A 268 11.10 26.75 -32.84
C VAL A 268 9.65 27.13 -33.11
N THR A 269 9.19 26.94 -34.34
CA THR A 269 7.80 27.23 -34.73
C THR A 269 7.26 26.23 -35.75
N ASN A 270 5.94 26.04 -35.75
CA ASN A 270 5.24 25.29 -36.78
C ASN A 270 5.03 26.10 -38.09
N ASN A 271 5.48 27.35 -38.12
CA ASN A 271 5.26 28.30 -39.23
C ASN A 271 6.61 28.83 -39.78
N SER A 272 6.55 29.96 -40.48
CA SER A 272 7.71 30.70 -40.99
C SER A 272 8.06 31.89 -40.08
N TYR A 273 9.16 32.59 -40.39
CA TYR A 273 9.57 33.82 -39.72
C TYR A 273 9.44 35.01 -40.68
N THR A 274 9.15 36.19 -40.13
CA THR A 274 9.25 37.43 -40.92
C THR A 274 10.71 37.75 -41.27
N GLU A 275 10.96 38.48 -42.35
CA GLU A 275 12.33 38.84 -42.76
C GLU A 275 13.07 39.62 -41.67
N ASN A 276 12.39 40.52 -40.96
CA ASN A 276 12.98 41.24 -39.82
C ASN A 276 13.36 40.29 -38.67
N ALA A 277 12.58 39.24 -38.42
CA ALA A 277 12.90 38.24 -37.40
C ALA A 277 14.14 37.41 -37.81
N LYS A 278 14.22 37.02 -39.09
CA LYS A 278 15.40 36.33 -39.65
C LYS A 278 16.65 37.19 -39.54
N GLU A 279 16.58 38.47 -39.89
CA GLU A 279 17.71 39.39 -39.79
C GLU A 279 18.18 39.54 -38.34
N LEU A 280 17.27 39.78 -37.39
CA LEU A 280 17.64 39.92 -35.99
C LEU A 280 18.27 38.64 -35.42
N ALA A 281 17.70 37.48 -35.75
CA ALA A 281 18.22 36.19 -35.31
C ALA A 281 19.63 35.94 -35.84
N TYR A 282 19.87 36.22 -37.13
CA TYR A 282 21.19 36.13 -37.75
C TYR A 282 22.23 37.00 -37.04
N ARG A 283 21.90 38.26 -36.76
CA ARG A 283 22.80 39.20 -36.07
C ARG A 283 23.19 38.74 -34.66
N ASN A 284 22.29 38.04 -33.98
CA ASN A 284 22.49 37.59 -32.59
C ASN A 284 22.80 36.10 -32.44
N LYS A 285 23.04 35.38 -33.55
CA LYS A 285 23.33 33.95 -33.56
C LYS A 285 22.25 33.12 -32.83
N VAL A 286 20.99 33.47 -33.05
CA VAL A 286 19.83 32.68 -32.63
C VAL A 286 19.49 31.71 -33.75
N GLU A 287 19.36 30.42 -33.42
CA GLU A 287 18.94 29.43 -34.39
C GLU A 287 17.43 29.52 -34.62
N LEU A 288 17.03 29.52 -35.89
CA LEU A 288 15.63 29.48 -36.29
C LEU A 288 15.29 28.09 -36.82
N TRP A 289 14.25 27.51 -36.25
CA TRP A 289 13.70 26.23 -36.63
C TRP A 289 12.26 26.45 -37.06
N ASP A 290 12.10 26.73 -38.35
CA ASP A 290 10.80 26.87 -39.00
C ASP A 290 10.17 25.50 -39.24
N ARG A 291 9.01 25.51 -39.90
CA ARG A 291 8.22 24.31 -40.20
C ARG A 291 9.04 23.18 -40.81
N ASP A 292 9.88 23.48 -41.82
CA ASP A 292 10.62 22.45 -42.55
C ASP A 292 11.67 21.81 -41.66
N LYS A 293 12.45 22.63 -40.93
CA LYS A 293 13.45 22.12 -39.98
C LYS A 293 12.81 21.37 -38.80
N LEU A 294 11.64 21.80 -38.34
CA LEU A 294 10.87 21.09 -37.33
C LEU A 294 10.44 19.70 -37.82
N ILE A 295 9.98 19.58 -39.07
CA ILE A 295 9.62 18.29 -39.68
C ILE A 295 10.84 17.37 -39.73
N GLU A 296 11.98 17.87 -40.22
CA GLU A 296 13.22 17.09 -40.27
C GLU A 296 13.61 16.57 -38.88
N PHE A 297 13.59 17.44 -37.87
CA PHE A 297 13.89 17.09 -36.48
C PHE A 297 12.96 16.01 -35.91
N ILE A 298 11.64 16.15 -36.14
CA ILE A 298 10.65 15.16 -35.72
C ILE A 298 10.91 13.82 -36.41
N LEU A 299 11.16 13.82 -37.73
CA LEU A 299 11.43 12.60 -38.49
C LEU A 299 12.72 11.90 -38.05
N GLU A 300 13.78 12.65 -37.75
CA GLU A 300 15.04 12.09 -37.23
C GLU A 300 14.84 11.43 -35.86
N SER A 301 14.17 12.12 -34.94
CA SER A 301 13.93 11.60 -33.60
C SER A 301 13.03 10.35 -33.55
N ARG A 302 12.22 10.11 -34.59
CA ARG A 302 11.39 8.90 -34.75
C ARG A 302 12.18 7.68 -35.23
N LYS A 303 13.37 7.86 -35.81
CA LYS A 303 14.21 6.75 -36.31
C LYS A 303 14.97 6.01 -35.19
N ILE A 304 15.06 6.62 -34.01
CA ILE A 304 15.74 6.08 -32.81
C ILE A 304 14.84 5.08 -32.10
#